data_AF-A0AA86J7Q6-F1
#
_entry.id   AF-A0AA86J7Q6-F1
#
_cell.length_a   1.000
_cell.length_b   1.000
_cell.length_c   1.000
_cell.angle_alpha   90.00
_cell.angle_beta   90.00
_cell.angle_gamma   90.00
#
_symmetry.space_group_name_H-M   'P 1'
#
loop_
_entity.id
_entity.type
_entity.pdbx_description
1 polymer ?
#
loop_
_entity_poly.entity_id
_entity_poly.type
_entity_poly.pdbx_seq_one_letter_code
_entity_poly.pdbx_strand_id
1 'polypeptide(L)' 'MKMIESGIRDVEQGQNVKVVMPVNLYECRLGDDVFIGPFVEIQKGCVIGDKTRAGKRRICWQSRQAFETSVSIA' A
#
# COMPACT_ATOMS: atom_id res chain seq x y z
N MET A 1 1.03 20.70 -18.39
CA MET A 1 0.93 19.30 -17.92
C MET A 1 1.95 19.10 -16.82
N LYS A 2 1.55 18.62 -15.64
CA LYS A 2 2.47 18.39 -14.52
C LYS A 2 2.69 16.89 -14.40
N MET A 3 3.94 16.45 -14.54
CA MET A 3 4.31 15.05 -14.33
C MET A 3 4.67 14.85 -12.87
N ILE A 4 4.13 13.80 -12.26
CA ILE A 4 4.43 13.40 -10.88
C ILE A 4 5.02 11.99 -10.98
N GLU A 5 6.20 11.81 -10.39
CA GLU A 5 6.85 10.50 -10.35
C GLU A 5 6.22 9.64 -9.25
N SER A 6 6.00 8.36 -9.56
CA SER A 6 5.58 7.38 -8.56
C SER A 6 6.73 7.10 -7.59
N GLY A 7 6.45 7.07 -6.29
CA GLY A 7 7.45 6.75 -5.30
C GLY A 7 6.87 6.35 -3.96
N ILE A 8 7.77 6.16 -2.99
CA ILE A 8 7.43 5.90 -1.59
C ILE A 8 7.85 7.14 -0.80
N ARG A 9 6.93 7.75 -0.06
CA ARG A 9 7.18 8.94 0.75
C ARG A 9 6.55 8.80 2.14
N ASP A 10 7.33 9.02 3.19
CA ASP A 10 6.83 9.07 4.58
C ASP A 10 5.96 7.85 4.95
N VAL A 11 6.42 6.66 4.57
CA VAL A 11 5.72 5.39 4.85
C VAL A 11 6.33 4.71 6.06
N GLU A 12 5.52 4.44 7.07
CA GLU A 12 5.91 3.58 8.19
C GLU A 12 5.71 2.12 7.76
N GLN A 13 6.70 1.26 8.02
CA GLN A 13 6.66 -0.15 7.64
C GLN A 13 7.02 -1.06 8.82
N GLY A 14 6.29 -2.17 8.93
CA GLY A 14 6.58 -3.27 9.84
C GLY A 14 7.67 -4.20 9.31
N GLN A 15 7.71 -5.42 9.85
CA GLN A 15 8.65 -6.47 9.48
C GLN A 15 8.19 -7.22 8.22
N ASN A 16 9.16 -7.69 7.41
CA ASN A 16 8.91 -8.52 6.22
C ASN A 16 7.96 -7.87 5.18
N VAL A 17 7.97 -6.54 5.07
CA VAL A 17 7.22 -5.80 4.04
C VAL A 17 7.91 -5.94 2.68
N LYS A 18 7.14 -6.30 1.66
CA LYS A 18 7.63 -6.47 0.28
C LYS A 18 6.86 -5.56 -0.66
N VAL A 19 7.57 -4.65 -1.31
CA VAL A 19 7.00 -3.69 -2.25
C VAL A 19 7.62 -3.90 -3.62
N VAL A 20 6.79 -4.03 -4.66
CA VAL A 20 7.22 -4.25 -6.04
C VAL A 20 6.88 -3.03 -6.87
N MET A 21 7.89 -2.36 -7.42
CA MET A 21 7.72 -1.17 -8.26
C MET A 21 7.05 -1.48 -9.61
N PRO A 22 6.33 -0.52 -10.23
CA PRO A 22 6.08 0.85 -9.75
C PRO A 22 4.94 0.91 -8.72
N VAL A 23 5.07 1.74 -7.68
CA VAL A 23 3.99 2.00 -6.69
C VAL A 23 3.98 3.48 -6.28
N ASN A 24 2.85 3.95 -5.78
CA ASN A 24 2.70 5.30 -5.24
C ASN A 24 2.21 5.23 -3.79
N LEU A 25 3.12 5.27 -2.83
CA LEU A 25 2.81 5.15 -1.41
C LEU A 25 3.19 6.46 -0.72
N TYR A 26 2.26 7.11 -0.04
CA TYR A 26 2.54 8.38 0.64
C TYR A 26 1.83 8.49 1.98
N GLU A 27 2.58 8.84 3.03
CA GLU A 27 2.05 9.15 4.38
C GLU A 27 1.14 8.02 4.92
N CYS A 28 1.55 6.77 4.74
CA CYS A 28 0.79 5.58 5.11
C CYS A 28 1.56 4.63 6.04
N ARG A 29 0.85 3.72 6.69
CA ARG A 29 1.42 2.69 7.57
C ARG A 29 1.18 1.30 7.00
N LEU A 30 2.23 0.50 6.91
CA LEU A 30 2.20 -0.90 6.51
C LEU A 30 2.57 -1.77 7.72
N GLY A 31 1.69 -2.67 8.12
CA GLY A 31 1.94 -3.65 9.18
C GLY A 31 2.95 -4.74 8.80
N ASP A 32 3.04 -5.76 9.64
CA ASP A 32 3.97 -6.87 9.46
C ASP A 32 3.51 -7.83 8.35
N ASP A 33 4.42 -8.50 7.66
CA ASP A 33 4.15 -9.49 6.60
C ASP A 33 3.30 -8.96 5.43
N VAL A 34 3.41 -7.66 5.11
CA VAL A 34 2.64 -7.01 4.03
C VAL A 34 3.32 -7.18 2.66
N PHE A 35 2.51 -7.45 1.63
CA PHE A 35 2.96 -7.47 0.24
C PHE A 35 2.21 -6.44 -0.60
N ILE A 36 2.93 -5.52 -1.23
CA ILE A 36 2.42 -4.51 -2.16
C ILE A 36 2.95 -4.82 -3.56
N GLY A 37 2.05 -5.23 -4.44
CA GLY A 37 2.33 -5.46 -5.85
C GLY A 37 2.47 -4.17 -6.65
N PRO A 38 2.91 -4.27 -7.92
CA PRO A 38 3.06 -3.12 -8.78
C PRO A 38 1.70 -2.51 -9.12
N PHE A 39 1.72 -1.23 -9.48
CA PHE A 39 0.56 -0.41 -9.83
C PHE A 39 -0.42 -0.22 -8.67
N VAL A 40 0.07 -0.23 -7.44
CA VAL A 40 -0.73 0.05 -6.24
C VAL A 40 -0.45 1.46 -5.75
N GLU A 41 -1.51 2.21 -5.47
CA GLU A 41 -1.48 3.49 -4.78
C GLU A 41 -2.11 3.39 -3.39
N ILE A 42 -1.39 3.89 -2.39
CA ILE A 42 -1.84 4.00 -1.00
C ILE A 42 -1.72 5.46 -0.59
N GLN A 43 -2.85 6.04 -0.20
CA GLN A 43 -2.99 7.46 0.12
C GLN A 43 -2.59 7.78 1.57
N LYS A 44 -2.45 9.08 1.84
CA LYS A 44 -2.17 9.57 3.20
C LYS A 44 -3.23 9.10 4.20
N GLY A 45 -2.78 8.70 5.38
CA GLY A 45 -3.63 8.20 6.45
C GLY A 45 -4.05 6.74 6.30
N CYS A 46 -3.65 6.04 5.23
CA CYS A 46 -3.89 4.61 5.11
C CYS A 46 -3.15 3.82 6.18
N VAL A 47 -3.85 2.87 6.80
CA VAL A 47 -3.23 1.86 7.66
C VAL A 47 -3.55 0.49 7.08
N ILE A 48 -2.51 -0.18 6.58
CA ILE A 48 -2.57 -1.57 6.13
C ILE A 48 -2.20 -2.46 7.30
N GLY A 49 -3.15 -3.26 7.77
CA GLY A 49 -2.93 -4.23 8.84
C GLY A 49 -2.01 -5.38 8.44
N ASP A 50 -1.59 -6.15 9.43
CA ASP A 50 -0.65 -7.25 9.26
C ASP A 50 -1.16 -8.33 8.29
N LYS A 51 -0.22 -9.03 7.64
CA LYS A 51 -0.46 -10.16 6.72
C LYS A 51 -1.33 -9.80 5.51
N THR A 52 -1.38 -8.52 5.14
CA THR A 52 -2.16 -8.01 4.00
C THR A 52 -1.38 -8.14 2.69
N ARG A 53 -2.07 -8.52 1.60
CA ARG A 53 -1.50 -8.54 0.25
C ARG A 53 -2.32 -7.71 -0.71
N ALA A 54 -1.78 -6.57 -1.15
CA ALA A 54 -2.35 -5.72 -2.19
C ALA A 54 -1.69 -6.02 -3.54
N GLY A 55 -2.45 -6.27 -4.60
CA GLY A 55 -1.88 -6.47 -5.92
C GLY A 55 -2.92 -6.55 -7.05
N LYS A 56 -2.47 -6.29 -8.29
CA LYS A 56 -3.28 -6.07 -9.50
C LYS A 56 -4.32 -7.15 -9.84
N ARG A 57 -4.11 -8.40 -9.42
CA ARG A 57 -4.95 -9.57 -9.80
C ARG A 57 -5.83 -10.12 -8.69
N ARG A 58 -5.66 -9.67 -7.44
CA ARG A 58 -6.38 -10.24 -6.30
C ARG A 58 -6.66 -9.11 -5.31
N ILE A 59 -7.81 -8.47 -5.45
CA ILE A 59 -8.34 -7.60 -4.40
C ILE A 59 -8.92 -8.54 -3.34
N CYS A 60 -8.06 -8.98 -2.42
CA CYS A 60 -8.48 -9.73 -1.24
C CYS A 60 -8.38 -8.81 -0.02
N TRP A 61 -9.48 -8.14 0.31
CA TRP A 61 -9.67 -7.48 1.60
C TRP A 61 -10.02 -8.56 2.65
N GLN A 62 -9.02 -9.27 3.15
CA GLN A 62 -9.12 -10.00 4.42
C GLN A 62 -7.94 -9.51 5.27
N SER A 63 -8.12 -8.86 6.41
CA SER A 63 -9.08 -9.14 7.48
C SER A 63 -9.34 -7.89 8.33
N ARG A 64 -10.62 -7.63 8.66
CA ARG A 64 -11.18 -6.91 9.84
C ARG A 64 -10.50 -5.67 10.47
N GLN A 65 -9.45 -5.05 9.91
CA GLN A 65 -8.72 -3.94 10.53
C GLN A 65 -8.20 -2.85 9.58
N ALA A 66 -8.64 -2.80 8.32
CA ALA A 66 -8.47 -1.60 7.50
C ALA A 66 -9.62 -0.63 7.81
N PHE A 67 -9.57 -0.02 9.00
CA PHE A 67 -10.44 1.11 9.31
C PHE A 67 -10.01 2.27 8.41
N GLU A 68 -10.90 2.62 7.48
CA GLU A 68 -10.79 3.72 6.51
C GLU A 68 -9.51 3.70 5.68
N THR A 69 -9.53 3.16 4.44
CA THR A 69 -8.77 3.83 3.37
C THR A 69 -8.93 3.32 1.95
N SER A 70 -8.90 4.28 1.03
CA SER A 70 -8.97 4.15 -0.42
C SER A 70 -7.64 3.62 -0.97
N VAL A 71 -7.49 2.30 -1.08
CA VAL A 71 -6.39 1.70 -1.88
C VAL A 71 -6.84 1.68 -3.34
N SER A 72 -6.09 2.36 -4.19
CA SER A 72 -6.39 2.46 -5.63
C SER A 72 -5.36 1.70 -6.44
N ILE A 73 -5.77 1.17 -7.59
CA ILE A 73 -4.83 0.67 -8.60
C ILE A 73 -4.44 1.87 -9.46
N ALA A 74 -3.16 2.23 -9.44
CA ALA A 74 -2.58 3.29 -10.25
C ALA A 74 -2.39 2.87 -11.72
#